data_AF-A0AAD7Q872-F1
#
_entry.id   AF-A0AAD7Q872-F1
#
_cell.length_a   1.000
_cell.length_b   1.000
_cell.length_c   1.000
_cell.angle_alpha   90.00
_cell.angle_beta   90.00
_cell.angle_gamma   90.00
#
_symmetry.space_group_name_H-M   'P 1'
#
loop_
_entity.id
_entity.type
_entity.pdbx_description
1 polymer ?
#
loop_
_entity_poly.entity_id
_entity_poly.type
_entity_poly.pdbx_seq_one_letter_code
_entity_poly.pdbx_strand_id
1 'polypeptide(L)'
;MAGLYSSSRPTSSSSSSQIFTSRLLLLLTVLPLTLACFAFVLQWRGGLNDPITRWSPDHYDFPGMGSSPPSHHSHSSSSDCVDLLGRSHSPSFPYYRDWQFDYGSDLRPKISITTSTSAGLEQILPWMFYHKVLGVSNFFLFVEGKAASPIVSKALETIPGVKVIYRTRELEEQQAKSRIWNETWLASFFYKPCNYELFVKQSLNMEMAIVMARESGMDWIIHLDTDELIYPAGTHEYSLRQLLSDVPGNVDMVIFPNYESSVERDDIKEPFSEVSMFKKNYDHLPKDVYFGNYKEATRGNPNYFLTYGNGKSAARIQDHLRPNGAHRWHNYMKTPNEIKLEEAAVLHYTYPKFSDLTSRRDRCGCKPTKEDVKRCFMLEFDRAAFIIASTATQEEMLQWL
;
A
#
# COMPACT_ATOMS: atom_id res chain seq x y z
N MET A 1 82.01 -60.77 -29.20
CA MET A 1 80.62 -61.05 -28.77
C MET A 1 79.86 -59.75 -28.79
N ALA A 2 78.69 -59.78 -29.44
CA ALA A 2 77.49 -58.98 -29.20
C ALA A 2 77.61 -57.47 -28.89
N GLY A 3 76.85 -56.67 -29.66
CA GLY A 3 76.12 -55.54 -29.07
C GLY A 3 76.25 -54.21 -29.78
N LEU A 4 75.19 -53.88 -30.54
CA LEU A 4 74.69 -52.53 -30.79
C LEU A 4 74.80 -51.61 -29.55
N TYR A 5 75.00 -50.30 -29.74
CA TYR A 5 74.02 -49.24 -29.41
C TYR A 5 74.65 -47.83 -29.44
N SER A 6 73.76 -46.87 -29.59
CA SER A 6 73.92 -45.55 -30.19
C SER A 6 74.52 -44.46 -29.32
N SER A 7 75.08 -43.46 -30.02
CA SER A 7 75.22 -42.05 -29.63
C SER A 7 74.08 -41.52 -28.75
N SER A 8 74.41 -41.01 -27.56
CA SER A 8 73.51 -40.21 -26.71
C SER A 8 73.58 -38.73 -27.11
N ARG A 9 72.53 -38.23 -27.78
CA ARG A 9 72.23 -36.80 -27.90
C ARG A 9 71.36 -36.37 -26.70
N PRO A 10 71.51 -35.14 -26.17
CA PRO A 10 70.56 -34.62 -25.20
C PRO A 10 69.21 -34.33 -25.90
N THR A 11 68.14 -34.84 -25.29
CA THR A 11 66.75 -34.72 -25.74
C THR A 11 66.18 -33.34 -25.41
N SER A 12 65.67 -32.66 -26.42
CA SER A 12 64.92 -31.41 -26.33
C SER A 12 63.48 -31.67 -25.86
N SER A 13 63.19 -31.46 -24.57
CA SER A 13 61.85 -31.59 -23.98
C SER A 13 61.14 -30.24 -23.79
N SER A 14 61.17 -29.36 -24.81
CA SER A 14 60.69 -27.97 -24.70
C SER A 14 59.34 -27.69 -25.39
N SER A 15 58.78 -28.60 -26.17
CA SER A 15 57.61 -28.30 -27.02
C SER A 15 56.24 -28.52 -26.34
N SER A 16 56.09 -29.50 -25.46
CA SER A 16 54.78 -29.82 -24.84
C SER A 16 54.37 -28.85 -23.73
N SER A 17 55.33 -28.38 -22.93
CA SER A 17 55.12 -27.39 -21.87
C SER A 17 54.81 -25.99 -22.44
N GLN A 18 55.39 -25.64 -23.60
CA GLN A 18 55.10 -24.38 -24.29
C GLN A 18 53.67 -24.33 -24.84
N ILE A 19 53.13 -25.44 -25.35
CA ILE A 19 51.75 -25.49 -25.86
C ILE A 19 50.74 -25.40 -24.70
N PHE A 20 51.02 -26.06 -23.58
CA PHE A 20 50.14 -25.99 -22.40
C PHE A 20 50.14 -24.60 -21.76
N THR A 21 51.32 -23.99 -21.59
CA THR A 21 51.44 -22.61 -21.08
C THR A 21 50.84 -21.59 -22.03
N SER A 22 51.01 -21.76 -23.34
CA SER A 22 50.35 -20.97 -24.39
C SER A 22 48.83 -21.03 -24.28
N ARG A 23 48.24 -22.23 -24.16
CA ARG A 23 46.79 -22.41 -24.03
C ARG A 23 46.24 -21.86 -22.71
N LEU A 24 46.99 -22.03 -21.61
CA LEU A 24 46.62 -21.49 -20.31
C LEU A 24 46.66 -19.96 -20.31
N LEU A 25 47.71 -19.36 -20.88
CA LEU A 25 47.80 -17.91 -21.06
C LEU A 25 46.67 -17.39 -21.95
N LEU A 26 46.36 -18.08 -23.05
CA LEU A 26 45.27 -17.71 -23.95
C LEU A 26 43.91 -17.78 -23.24
N LEU A 27 43.69 -18.79 -22.40
CA LEU A 27 42.47 -18.90 -21.60
C LEU A 27 42.39 -17.78 -20.54
N LEU A 28 43.51 -17.50 -19.86
CA LEU A 28 43.62 -16.45 -18.85
C LEU A 28 43.52 -15.03 -19.43
N THR A 29 43.73 -14.84 -20.73
CA THR A 29 43.51 -13.55 -21.40
C THR A 29 42.13 -13.45 -22.03
N VAL A 30 41.70 -14.48 -22.77
CA VAL A 30 40.45 -14.44 -23.54
C VAL A 30 39.24 -14.49 -22.62
N LEU A 31 39.26 -15.32 -21.56
CA LEU A 31 38.12 -15.43 -20.65
C LEU A 31 37.80 -14.09 -19.96
N PRO A 32 38.74 -13.39 -19.29
CA PRO A 32 38.42 -12.10 -18.68
C PRO A 32 38.10 -11.02 -19.72
N LEU A 33 38.70 -11.04 -20.92
CA LEU A 33 38.32 -10.11 -22.00
C LEU A 33 36.89 -10.35 -22.48
N THR A 34 36.46 -11.60 -22.66
CA THR A 34 35.08 -11.93 -23.04
C THR A 34 34.09 -11.58 -21.95
N LEU A 35 34.42 -11.84 -20.67
CA LEU A 35 33.59 -11.43 -19.53
C LEU A 35 33.52 -9.91 -19.39
N ALA A 36 34.61 -9.19 -19.61
CA ALA A 36 34.65 -7.73 -19.60
C ALA A 36 33.86 -7.15 -20.78
N CYS A 37 33.93 -7.75 -21.97
CA CYS A 37 33.13 -7.34 -23.12
C CYS A 37 31.64 -7.61 -22.88
N PHE A 38 31.30 -8.75 -22.27
CA PHE A 38 29.92 -9.08 -21.90
C PHE A 38 29.38 -8.14 -20.82
N ALA A 39 30.17 -7.83 -19.79
CA ALA A 39 29.84 -6.84 -18.78
C ALA A 39 29.73 -5.43 -19.39
N PHE A 40 30.61 -5.06 -20.32
CA PHE A 40 30.55 -3.80 -21.06
C PHE A 40 29.28 -3.73 -21.91
N VAL A 41 28.87 -4.79 -22.60
CA VAL A 41 27.61 -4.82 -23.36
C VAL A 41 26.39 -4.74 -22.44
N LEU A 42 26.42 -5.40 -21.28
CA LEU A 42 25.37 -5.27 -20.25
C LEU A 42 25.32 -3.86 -19.62
N GLN A 43 26.48 -3.21 -19.48
CA GLN A 43 26.61 -1.83 -18.99
C GLN A 43 26.41 -0.78 -20.09
N TRP A 44 26.53 -1.17 -21.37
CA TRP A 44 26.36 -0.31 -22.53
C TRP A 44 24.88 -0.04 -22.73
N ARG A 45 24.38 0.83 -21.87
CA ARG A 45 23.19 1.63 -22.11
C ARG A 45 23.56 2.62 -23.21
N GLY A 46 23.17 2.31 -24.44
CA GLY A 46 23.10 3.30 -25.51
C GLY A 46 22.39 4.55 -24.97
N GLY A 47 23.02 5.71 -25.19
CA GLY A 47 22.76 6.94 -24.46
C GLY A 47 21.29 7.29 -24.23
N LEU A 48 20.92 7.33 -22.95
CA LEU A 48 19.79 8.09 -22.45
C LEU A 48 20.31 8.92 -21.28
N ASN A 49 20.15 10.24 -21.41
CA ASN A 49 20.54 11.22 -20.40
C ASN A 49 19.95 10.86 -19.04
N ASP A 50 20.80 10.76 -18.04
CA ASP A 50 20.41 10.52 -16.65
C ASP A 50 19.64 11.75 -16.12
N PRO A 51 18.37 11.65 -15.68
CA PRO A 51 17.61 12.82 -15.22
C PRO A 51 18.03 13.33 -13.84
N ILE A 52 18.91 12.61 -13.12
CA ILE A 52 19.13 12.83 -11.69
C ILE A 52 20.25 13.83 -11.39
N THR A 53 21.10 14.18 -12.35
CA THR A 53 22.22 15.13 -12.13
C THR A 53 21.97 16.56 -12.64
N ARG A 54 20.72 16.94 -12.96
CA ARG A 54 20.41 18.28 -13.50
C ARG A 54 19.61 19.20 -12.57
N TRP A 55 19.27 18.79 -11.35
CA TRP A 55 18.45 19.61 -10.45
C TRP A 55 19.26 20.16 -9.26
N SER A 56 20.11 21.15 -9.58
CA SER A 56 20.44 22.37 -8.80
C SER A 56 21.86 22.83 -9.19
N PRO A 57 21.99 24.04 -9.75
CA PRO A 57 21.87 25.24 -8.93
C PRO A 57 20.94 26.33 -9.50
N ASP A 58 20.26 27.01 -8.58
CA ASP A 58 19.74 28.38 -8.63
C ASP A 58 19.19 28.93 -9.96
N HIS A 59 17.87 29.02 -10.05
CA HIS A 59 17.13 30.28 -10.23
C HIS A 59 15.62 29.99 -10.12
N TYR A 60 14.98 30.56 -9.09
CA TYR A 60 13.53 30.52 -8.92
C TYR A 60 12.87 31.44 -9.95
N ASP A 61 12.36 30.88 -11.04
CA ASP A 61 11.38 31.56 -11.89
C ASP A 61 10.17 30.66 -12.13
N PHE A 62 9.02 31.10 -11.62
CA PHE A 62 7.72 30.46 -11.82
C PHE A 62 7.22 30.68 -13.27
N PRO A 63 6.49 29.72 -13.87
CA PRO A 63 5.95 29.89 -15.21
C PRO A 63 4.81 30.91 -15.21
N GLY A 64 5.01 32.04 -15.88
CA GLY A 64 3.98 33.09 -16.03
C GLY A 64 4.48 34.53 -16.08
N MET A 65 5.78 34.78 -15.87
CA MET A 65 6.32 36.13 -15.81
C MET A 65 6.95 36.54 -17.16
N GLY A 66 6.12 37.02 -18.08
CA GLY A 66 6.53 37.81 -19.23
C GLY A 66 6.51 39.30 -18.89
N SER A 67 7.64 39.97 -19.06
CA SER A 67 7.88 41.39 -18.78
C SER A 67 7.06 42.35 -19.65
N SER A 68 6.42 43.37 -19.04
CA SER A 68 6.36 44.82 -19.42
C SER A 68 5.30 45.59 -18.56
N PRO A 69 5.27 46.95 -18.48
CA PRO A 69 5.75 47.81 -17.38
C PRO A 69 4.61 48.48 -16.56
N PRO A 70 4.88 49.32 -15.53
CA PRO A 70 3.96 49.57 -14.43
C PRO A 70 3.02 50.76 -14.66
N SER A 71 1.78 50.65 -14.20
CA SER A 71 0.93 51.80 -13.89
C SER A 71 0.50 51.76 -12.43
N HIS A 72 0.81 52.86 -11.76
CA HIS A 72 0.44 53.21 -10.40
C HIS A 72 -1.07 53.08 -10.15
N HIS A 73 -1.48 52.70 -8.94
CA HIS A 73 -2.24 53.58 -8.05
C HIS A 73 -2.37 52.98 -6.63
N SER A 74 -2.44 53.93 -5.70
CA SER A 74 -2.25 53.91 -4.26
C SER A 74 -3.53 53.66 -3.45
N HIS A 75 -3.33 53.11 -2.23
CA HIS A 75 -4.05 53.35 -0.96
C HIS A 75 -5.59 53.21 -0.87
N SER A 76 -6.07 52.37 0.07
CA SER A 76 -6.69 52.78 1.36
C SER A 76 -7.91 51.93 1.79
N SER A 77 -7.80 51.38 3.00
CA SER A 77 -8.79 51.24 4.09
C SER A 77 -10.31 51.07 3.85
N SER A 78 -10.81 50.09 4.61
CA SER A 78 -12.04 50.06 5.45
C SER A 78 -13.43 49.85 4.82
N SER A 79 -13.98 48.71 5.25
CA SER A 79 -15.36 48.35 5.67
C SER A 79 -16.56 48.48 4.73
N ASP A 80 -17.34 47.40 4.81
CA ASP A 80 -18.76 47.25 4.54
C ASP A 80 -19.28 47.41 3.11
N CYS A 81 -19.54 46.26 2.47
CA CYS A 81 -20.81 46.05 1.79
C CYS A 81 -21.10 44.56 1.53
N VAL A 82 -22.04 44.06 2.31
CA VAL A 82 -23.19 43.24 1.92
C VAL A 82 -22.96 42.13 0.88
N ASP A 83 -23.05 40.92 1.41
CA ASP A 83 -23.24 39.64 0.76
C ASP A 83 -24.41 39.67 -0.24
N LEU A 84 -24.09 39.87 -1.52
CA LEU A 84 -25.01 39.73 -2.64
C LEU A 84 -24.29 38.92 -3.73
N LEU A 85 -24.19 37.62 -3.50
CA LEU A 85 -24.37 36.52 -4.46
C LEU A 85 -23.80 35.26 -3.80
N GLY A 86 -24.69 34.50 -3.16
CA GLY A 86 -24.38 33.25 -2.46
C GLY A 86 -23.59 32.28 -3.33
N ARG A 87 -22.27 32.27 -3.14
CA ARG A 87 -21.44 31.11 -3.43
C ARG A 87 -21.37 30.30 -2.16
N SER A 88 -22.13 29.21 -2.13
CA SER A 88 -21.81 28.10 -1.24
C SER A 88 -20.32 27.79 -1.40
N HIS A 89 -19.54 27.96 -0.33
CA HIS A 89 -18.21 27.36 -0.26
C HIS A 89 -18.39 25.84 -0.20
N SER A 90 -18.68 25.24 -1.34
CA SER A 90 -18.42 23.83 -1.56
C SER A 90 -16.90 23.67 -1.49
N PRO A 91 -16.34 22.78 -0.66
CA PRO A 91 -14.94 22.42 -0.74
C PRO A 91 -14.71 21.80 -2.12
N SER A 92 -14.30 22.64 -3.08
CA SER A 92 -13.88 22.18 -4.39
C SER A 92 -12.45 21.73 -4.22
N PHE A 93 -12.25 20.41 -4.21
CA PHE A 93 -10.93 19.81 -4.30
C PHE A 93 -10.32 20.22 -5.66
N PRO A 94 -9.32 21.11 -5.71
CA PRO A 94 -8.87 21.73 -6.98
C PRO A 94 -8.28 20.72 -7.96
N TYR A 95 -7.86 19.54 -7.47
CA TYR A 95 -7.09 18.55 -8.21
C TYR A 95 -7.92 17.57 -9.06
N TYR A 96 -9.26 17.56 -8.96
CA TYR A 96 -10.09 16.52 -9.61
C TYR A 96 -10.94 17.00 -10.78
N ARG A 97 -10.85 18.27 -11.20
CA ARG A 97 -11.88 18.86 -12.05
C ARG A 97 -11.87 18.38 -13.51
N ASP A 98 -10.78 17.77 -13.98
CA ASP A 98 -10.61 17.41 -15.41
C ASP A 98 -9.97 16.02 -15.63
N TRP A 99 -9.94 15.14 -14.63
CA TRP A 99 -9.38 13.80 -14.79
C TRP A 99 -10.34 12.91 -15.58
N GLN A 100 -10.00 12.67 -16.86
CA GLN A 100 -10.65 11.66 -17.68
C GLN A 100 -10.03 10.30 -17.35
N PHE A 101 -10.71 9.52 -16.52
CA PHE A 101 -10.37 8.12 -16.35
C PHE A 101 -10.83 7.37 -17.60
N ASP A 102 -9.92 6.64 -18.23
CA ASP A 102 -10.26 5.80 -19.36
C ASP A 102 -11.10 4.62 -18.85
N TYR A 103 -12.43 4.82 -18.87
CA TYR A 103 -13.44 3.83 -18.51
C TYR A 103 -13.77 2.93 -19.69
N GLY A 104 -12.85 2.75 -20.65
CA GLY A 104 -13.02 1.79 -21.74
C GLY A 104 -13.56 0.47 -21.21
N SER A 105 -14.74 0.06 -21.70
CA SER A 105 -15.55 -1.06 -21.19
C SER A 105 -14.82 -2.41 -21.17
N ASP A 106 -13.68 -2.48 -21.86
CA ASP A 106 -12.95 -3.70 -22.20
C ASP A 106 -11.60 -3.80 -21.47
N LEU A 107 -11.24 -2.82 -20.62
CA LEU A 107 -9.97 -2.86 -19.90
C LEU A 107 -10.00 -3.98 -18.85
N ARG A 108 -9.10 -4.95 -19.02
CA ARG A 108 -8.91 -6.10 -18.14
C ARG A 108 -7.54 -6.02 -17.43
N PRO A 109 -7.42 -6.62 -16.23
CA PRO A 109 -8.50 -7.15 -15.43
C PRO A 109 -9.38 -6.05 -14.79
N LYS A 110 -10.65 -6.37 -14.52
CA LYS A 110 -11.59 -5.55 -13.73
C LYS A 110 -11.32 -5.76 -12.25
N ILE A 111 -10.99 -4.68 -11.55
CA ILE A 111 -10.56 -4.72 -10.15
C ILE A 111 -11.58 -3.99 -9.30
N SER A 112 -11.96 -4.62 -8.19
CA SER A 112 -12.82 -4.03 -7.17
C SER A 112 -12.11 -3.89 -5.83
N ILE A 113 -12.43 -2.83 -5.10
CA ILE A 113 -12.06 -2.67 -3.69
C ILE A 113 -13.33 -2.76 -2.83
N THR A 114 -13.25 -3.46 -1.71
CA THR A 114 -14.23 -3.41 -0.62
C THR A 114 -13.61 -2.76 0.61
N THR A 115 -14.36 -1.90 1.30
CA THR A 115 -13.89 -1.24 2.52
C THR A 115 -15.03 -1.00 3.49
N SER A 116 -14.72 -0.95 4.78
CA SER A 116 -15.64 -0.52 5.84
C SER A 116 -15.12 0.77 6.44
N THR A 117 -15.86 1.87 6.34
CA THR A 117 -15.35 3.18 6.74
C THR A 117 -16.38 4.06 7.42
N SER A 118 -15.90 4.84 8.38
CA SER A 118 -16.64 5.92 9.03
C SER A 118 -16.06 7.32 8.75
N ALA A 119 -15.09 7.40 7.85
CA ALA A 119 -14.35 8.62 7.52
C ALA A 119 -15.19 9.63 6.73
N GLY A 120 -14.74 10.88 6.67
CA GLY A 120 -15.33 11.92 5.82
C GLY A 120 -14.78 11.91 4.39
N LEU A 121 -15.31 12.79 3.54
CA LEU A 121 -14.87 12.93 2.14
C LEU A 121 -13.40 13.33 2.02
N GLU A 122 -12.88 14.07 3.00
CA GLU A 122 -11.48 14.49 3.07
C GLU A 122 -10.49 13.33 3.06
N GLN A 123 -10.89 12.16 3.55
CA GLN A 123 -10.07 10.95 3.55
C GLN A 123 -10.48 10.00 2.42
N ILE A 124 -11.78 9.83 2.19
CA ILE A 124 -12.29 8.84 1.22
C ILE A 124 -11.95 9.25 -0.22
N LEU A 125 -12.07 10.52 -0.58
CA LEU A 125 -11.88 10.95 -1.98
C LEU A 125 -10.42 10.80 -2.45
N PRO A 126 -9.40 11.28 -1.73
CA PRO A 126 -8.01 11.07 -2.14
C PRO A 126 -7.65 9.58 -2.25
N TRP A 127 -8.07 8.79 -1.25
CA TRP A 127 -7.88 7.35 -1.25
C TRP A 127 -8.52 6.69 -2.49
N MET A 128 -9.78 7.02 -2.78
CA MET A 128 -10.51 6.39 -3.88
C MET A 128 -9.98 6.81 -5.25
N PHE A 129 -9.71 8.09 -5.47
CA PHE A 129 -9.22 8.59 -6.75
C PHE A 129 -7.80 8.10 -7.04
N TYR A 130 -6.95 7.99 -6.02
CA TYR A 130 -5.66 7.31 -6.14
C TYR A 130 -5.83 5.89 -6.71
N HIS A 131 -6.71 5.08 -6.12
CA HIS A 131 -6.94 3.71 -6.59
C HIS A 131 -7.63 3.65 -7.96
N LYS A 132 -8.47 4.63 -8.31
CA LYS A 132 -9.02 4.75 -9.68
C LYS A 132 -7.93 4.96 -10.72
N VAL A 133 -6.93 5.80 -10.45
CA VAL A 133 -5.76 5.97 -11.34
C VAL A 133 -4.99 4.67 -11.50
N LEU A 134 -4.82 3.90 -10.42
CA LEU A 134 -4.15 2.60 -10.49
C LEU A 134 -4.92 1.55 -11.32
N GLY A 135 -6.16 1.85 -11.71
CA GLY A 135 -6.99 1.01 -12.57
C GLY A 135 -8.12 0.27 -11.86
N VAL A 136 -8.45 0.63 -10.61
CA VAL A 136 -9.62 0.09 -9.90
C VAL A 136 -10.91 0.68 -10.47
N SER A 137 -11.82 -0.20 -10.92
CA SER A 137 -13.07 0.22 -11.56
C SER A 137 -14.23 0.34 -10.58
N ASN A 138 -14.29 -0.55 -9.57
CA ASN A 138 -15.45 -0.69 -8.69
C ASN A 138 -15.07 -0.55 -7.21
N PHE A 139 -15.93 0.09 -6.43
CA PHE A 139 -15.77 0.29 -4.99
C PHE A 139 -17.04 -0.12 -4.27
N PHE A 140 -16.93 -1.03 -3.30
CA PHE A 140 -18.01 -1.40 -2.38
C PHE A 140 -17.73 -0.77 -1.03
N LEU A 141 -18.39 0.35 -0.75
CA LEU A 141 -18.15 1.16 0.45
C LEU A 141 -19.22 0.84 1.51
N PHE A 142 -18.86 0.07 2.53
CA PHE A 142 -19.72 -0.13 3.70
C PHE A 142 -19.55 1.06 4.64
N VAL A 143 -20.58 1.91 4.72
CA VAL A 143 -20.48 3.22 5.36
C VAL A 143 -21.17 3.25 6.73
N GLU A 144 -20.49 3.87 7.69
CA GLU A 144 -21.01 4.21 9.02
C GLU A 144 -20.58 5.64 9.39
N GLY A 145 -21.02 6.18 10.53
CA GLY A 145 -20.54 7.48 11.03
C GLY A 145 -20.63 8.62 10.01
N LYS A 146 -19.53 9.35 9.79
CA LYS A 146 -19.50 10.47 8.83
C LYS A 146 -19.74 10.01 7.39
N ALA A 147 -19.23 8.84 7.02
CA ALA A 147 -19.38 8.26 5.68
C ALA A 147 -20.85 7.98 5.33
N ALA A 148 -21.67 7.64 6.33
CA ALA A 148 -23.09 7.37 6.17
C ALA A 148 -23.97 8.65 6.22
N SER A 149 -23.38 9.83 6.45
CA SER A 149 -24.16 11.06 6.47
C SER A 149 -24.70 11.40 5.07
N PRO A 150 -25.93 11.97 4.96
CA PRO A 150 -26.56 12.17 3.65
C PRO A 150 -25.75 12.99 2.65
N ILE A 151 -24.95 13.95 3.14
CA ILE A 151 -24.10 14.79 2.28
C ILE A 151 -22.94 13.98 1.72
N VAL A 152 -22.27 13.21 2.58
CA VAL A 152 -21.10 12.40 2.21
C VAL A 152 -21.51 11.25 1.31
N SER A 153 -22.53 10.48 1.71
CA SER A 153 -22.95 9.29 0.99
C SER A 153 -23.51 9.64 -0.39
N LYS A 154 -24.32 10.70 -0.52
CA LYS A 154 -24.82 11.18 -1.81
C LYS A 154 -23.68 11.62 -2.74
N ALA A 155 -22.65 12.27 -2.21
CA ALA A 155 -21.48 12.63 -3.01
C ALA A 155 -20.74 11.38 -3.52
N LEU A 156 -20.55 10.37 -2.67
CA LEU A 156 -19.92 9.11 -3.06
C LEU A 156 -20.75 8.35 -4.12
N GLU A 157 -22.07 8.33 -3.98
CA GLU A 157 -23.00 7.69 -4.95
C GLU A 157 -22.95 8.34 -6.35
N THR A 158 -22.53 9.60 -6.47
CA THR A 158 -22.39 10.25 -7.79
C THR A 158 -21.18 9.75 -8.58
N ILE A 159 -20.26 9.03 -7.94
CA ILE A 159 -18.99 8.65 -8.54
C ILE A 159 -19.16 7.31 -9.27
N PRO A 160 -18.85 7.24 -10.58
CA PRO A 160 -19.01 6.01 -11.36
C PRO A 160 -18.24 4.82 -10.76
N GLY A 161 -18.90 3.66 -10.71
CA GLY A 161 -18.35 2.43 -10.15
C GLY A 161 -18.35 2.35 -8.62
N VAL A 162 -18.88 3.37 -7.92
CA VAL A 162 -19.01 3.34 -6.46
C VAL A 162 -20.40 2.85 -6.08
N LYS A 163 -20.44 1.84 -5.21
CA LYS A 163 -21.66 1.35 -4.56
C LYS A 163 -21.51 1.60 -3.07
N VAL A 164 -22.39 2.44 -2.53
CA VAL A 164 -22.47 2.74 -1.10
C VAL A 164 -23.44 1.76 -0.44
N ILE A 165 -23.02 1.13 0.65
CA ILE A 165 -23.80 0.15 1.41
C ILE A 165 -23.96 0.67 2.83
N TYR A 166 -25.19 1.02 3.18
CA TYR A 166 -25.53 1.52 4.51
C TYR A 166 -25.71 0.37 5.48
N ARG A 167 -25.35 0.59 6.74
CA ARG A 167 -25.69 -0.32 7.85
C ARG A 167 -27.17 -0.20 8.19
N THR A 168 -28.02 -0.89 7.45
CA THR A 168 -29.45 -0.98 7.73
C THR A 168 -29.78 -2.22 8.57
N ARG A 169 -30.98 -2.25 9.15
CA ARG A 169 -31.46 -3.41 9.90
C ARG A 169 -31.54 -4.65 9.01
N GLU A 170 -31.95 -4.49 7.75
CA GLU A 170 -32.05 -5.57 6.78
C GLU A 170 -30.66 -6.17 6.49
N LEU A 171 -29.64 -5.31 6.38
CA LEU A 171 -28.26 -5.75 6.21
C LEU A 171 -27.79 -6.58 7.41
N GLU A 172 -28.06 -6.09 8.63
CA GLU A 172 -27.71 -6.80 9.86
C GLU A 172 -28.44 -8.14 9.98
N GLU A 173 -29.72 -8.21 9.63
CA GLU A 173 -30.50 -9.46 9.63
C GLU A 173 -29.99 -10.45 8.57
N GLN A 174 -29.51 -9.98 7.43
CA GLN A 174 -28.84 -10.81 6.43
C GLN A 174 -27.49 -11.32 6.95
N GLN A 175 -26.68 -10.44 7.53
CA GLN A 175 -25.37 -10.79 8.09
C GLN A 175 -25.49 -11.74 9.29
N ALA A 176 -26.54 -11.64 10.09
CA ALA A 176 -26.82 -12.57 11.20
C ALA A 176 -27.04 -14.01 10.74
N LYS A 177 -27.45 -14.21 9.48
CA LYS A 177 -27.65 -15.54 8.86
C LYS A 177 -26.40 -16.03 8.10
N SER A 178 -25.32 -15.26 8.12
CA SER A 178 -24.08 -15.63 7.43
C SER A 178 -23.48 -16.91 8.00
N ARG A 179 -22.91 -17.73 7.12
CA ARG A 179 -22.09 -18.88 7.51
C ARG A 179 -20.84 -18.49 8.32
N ILE A 180 -20.40 -17.23 8.23
CA ILE A 180 -19.23 -16.72 8.95
C ILE A 180 -19.35 -16.97 10.45
N TRP A 181 -20.57 -16.92 11.00
CA TRP A 181 -20.81 -17.20 12.42
C TRP A 181 -20.49 -18.64 12.86
N ASN A 182 -20.33 -19.57 11.91
CA ASN A 182 -19.95 -20.95 12.17
C ASN A 182 -18.44 -21.21 11.93
N GLU A 183 -17.68 -20.18 11.57
CA GLU A 183 -16.26 -20.31 11.25
C GLU A 183 -15.39 -20.34 12.50
N THR A 184 -14.68 -21.45 12.71
CA THR A 184 -13.82 -21.64 13.89
C THR A 184 -12.66 -20.65 13.96
N TRP A 185 -12.15 -20.18 12.81
CA TRP A 185 -11.04 -19.21 12.75
C TRP A 185 -11.44 -17.80 13.21
N LEU A 186 -12.74 -17.48 13.22
CA LEU A 186 -13.26 -16.19 13.69
C LEU A 186 -13.94 -16.27 15.07
N ALA A 187 -14.16 -17.49 15.58
CA ALA A 187 -14.92 -17.74 16.80
C ALA A 187 -14.41 -16.98 18.04
N SER A 188 -13.09 -16.83 18.17
CA SER A 188 -12.47 -16.13 19.30
C SER A 188 -12.70 -14.62 19.31
N PHE A 189 -13.21 -14.05 18.21
CA PHE A 189 -13.48 -12.62 18.04
C PHE A 189 -14.96 -12.28 18.19
N PHE A 190 -15.86 -13.27 18.15
CA PHE A 190 -17.29 -13.04 18.26
C PHE A 190 -17.68 -12.43 19.61
N TYR A 191 -18.70 -11.56 19.56
CA TYR A 191 -19.34 -10.92 20.72
C TYR A 191 -18.37 -10.12 21.62
N LYS A 192 -17.18 -9.79 21.12
CA LYS A 192 -16.23 -8.88 21.75
C LYS A 192 -16.36 -7.48 21.13
N PRO A 193 -16.28 -6.41 21.93
CA PRO A 193 -16.55 -5.07 21.45
C PRO A 193 -15.40 -4.48 20.63
N CYS A 194 -15.66 -3.33 20.01
CA CYS A 194 -14.67 -2.43 19.44
C CYS A 194 -13.84 -3.07 18.31
N ASN A 195 -12.55 -3.31 18.53
CA ASN A 195 -11.65 -3.75 17.47
C ASN A 195 -11.95 -5.20 17.04
N TYR A 196 -12.43 -6.03 17.98
CA TYR A 196 -12.91 -7.37 17.67
C TYR A 196 -14.21 -7.32 16.85
N GLU A 197 -15.16 -6.49 17.25
CA GLU A 197 -16.41 -6.29 16.51
C GLU A 197 -16.16 -5.78 15.09
N LEU A 198 -15.25 -4.80 14.95
CA LEU A 198 -14.85 -4.28 13.65
C LEU A 198 -14.27 -5.38 12.75
N PHE A 199 -13.41 -6.24 13.29
CA PHE A 199 -12.81 -7.34 12.54
C PHE A 199 -13.85 -8.35 12.04
N VAL A 200 -14.85 -8.68 12.87
CA VAL A 200 -15.97 -9.54 12.47
C VAL A 200 -16.84 -8.86 11.41
N LYS A 201 -17.16 -7.57 11.62
CA LYS A 201 -17.95 -6.76 10.70
C LYS A 201 -17.29 -6.64 9.32
N GLN A 202 -15.99 -6.36 9.26
CA GLN A 202 -15.22 -6.32 8.02
C GLN A 202 -15.30 -7.67 7.29
N SER A 203 -15.21 -8.79 8.03
CA SER A 203 -15.33 -10.12 7.45
C SER A 203 -16.72 -10.37 6.83
N LEU A 204 -17.80 -9.97 7.51
CA LEU A 204 -19.17 -10.04 6.99
C LEU A 204 -19.37 -9.16 5.74
N ASN A 205 -18.84 -7.95 5.77
CA ASN A 205 -18.87 -7.03 4.64
C ASN A 205 -18.10 -7.58 3.42
N MET A 206 -16.94 -8.19 3.66
CA MET A 206 -16.16 -8.86 2.62
C MET A 206 -16.93 -10.03 1.98
N GLU A 207 -17.65 -10.83 2.77
CA GLU A 207 -18.47 -11.92 2.21
C GLU A 207 -19.54 -11.40 1.24
N MET A 208 -20.24 -10.33 1.62
CA MET A 208 -21.22 -9.70 0.74
C MET A 208 -20.56 -9.05 -0.47
N ALA A 209 -19.38 -8.46 -0.31
CA ALA A 209 -18.63 -7.86 -1.40
C ALA A 209 -18.19 -8.89 -2.45
N ILE A 210 -17.90 -10.13 -2.06
CA ILE A 210 -17.62 -11.22 -3.02
C ILE A 210 -18.82 -11.45 -3.94
N VAL A 211 -20.05 -11.46 -3.38
CA VAL A 211 -21.28 -11.64 -4.17
C VAL A 211 -21.45 -10.47 -5.14
N MET A 212 -21.33 -9.23 -4.65
CA MET A 212 -21.46 -8.03 -5.48
C MET A 212 -20.38 -7.94 -6.57
N ALA A 213 -19.14 -8.34 -6.27
CA ALA A 213 -18.05 -8.39 -7.23
C ALA A 213 -18.31 -9.43 -8.33
N ARG A 214 -18.84 -10.60 -7.96
CA ARG A 214 -19.25 -11.63 -8.94
C ARG A 214 -20.38 -11.16 -9.83
N GLU A 215 -21.43 -10.56 -9.26
CA GLU A 215 -22.55 -9.99 -10.01
C GLU A 215 -22.09 -8.88 -10.97
N SER A 216 -21.08 -8.11 -10.58
CA SER A 216 -20.51 -7.03 -11.39
C SER A 216 -19.48 -7.52 -12.42
N GLY A 217 -19.19 -8.83 -12.48
CA GLY A 217 -18.22 -9.41 -13.41
C GLY A 217 -16.78 -8.96 -13.16
N MET A 218 -16.41 -8.75 -11.90
CA MET A 218 -15.05 -8.38 -11.49
C MET A 218 -14.10 -9.59 -11.59
N ASP A 219 -12.84 -9.33 -11.92
CA ASP A 219 -11.79 -10.35 -11.97
C ASP A 219 -11.07 -10.46 -10.62
N TRP A 220 -10.85 -9.32 -9.95
CA TRP A 220 -10.16 -9.25 -8.66
C TRP A 220 -10.95 -8.44 -7.62
N ILE A 221 -10.78 -8.84 -6.36
CA ILE A 221 -11.25 -8.10 -5.19
C ILE A 221 -10.13 -7.90 -4.16
N ILE A 222 -10.09 -6.71 -3.56
CA ILE A 222 -9.13 -6.34 -2.50
C ILE A 222 -9.92 -5.71 -1.35
N HIS A 223 -9.59 -6.07 -0.11
CA HIS A 223 -10.06 -5.32 1.06
C HIS A 223 -8.97 -4.32 1.46
N LEU A 224 -9.32 -3.04 1.51
CA LEU A 224 -8.40 -1.96 1.90
C LEU A 224 -9.09 -1.02 2.88
N ASP A 225 -8.38 -0.65 3.93
CA ASP A 225 -8.83 0.38 4.85
C ASP A 225 -8.58 1.77 4.25
N THR A 226 -9.33 2.79 4.68
CA THR A 226 -9.22 4.14 4.09
C THR A 226 -7.95 4.90 4.50
N ASP A 227 -7.06 4.26 5.25
CA ASP A 227 -5.70 4.68 5.60
C ASP A 227 -4.64 3.82 4.89
N GLU A 228 -5.02 3.05 3.86
CA GLU A 228 -4.12 2.16 3.12
C GLU A 228 -4.08 2.47 1.62
N LEU A 229 -2.89 2.53 1.03
CA LEU A 229 -2.68 2.69 -0.41
C LEU A 229 -1.93 1.51 -1.01
N ILE A 230 -2.35 1.00 -2.16
CA ILE A 230 -1.52 0.07 -2.93
C ILE A 230 -0.36 0.82 -3.57
N TYR A 231 0.87 0.30 -3.45
CA TYR A 231 2.09 0.85 -4.01
C TYR A 231 2.69 -0.13 -5.04
N PRO A 232 2.31 -0.03 -6.34
CA PRO A 232 2.74 -0.96 -7.39
C PRO A 232 4.07 -0.54 -8.04
N ALA A 233 5.11 -0.36 -7.21
CA ALA A 233 6.41 0.19 -7.62
C ALA A 233 7.07 -0.57 -8.79
N GLY A 234 6.86 -1.87 -8.87
CA GLY A 234 7.44 -2.76 -9.88
C GLY A 234 6.83 -2.68 -11.27
N THR A 235 5.93 -1.73 -11.52
CA THR A 235 5.29 -1.57 -12.84
C THR A 235 5.76 -0.30 -13.53
N HIS A 236 6.06 -0.41 -14.83
CA HIS A 236 6.54 0.71 -15.65
C HIS A 236 5.62 1.93 -15.63
N GLU A 237 4.31 1.72 -15.50
CA GLU A 237 3.29 2.78 -15.51
C GLU A 237 2.66 3.02 -14.13
N TYR A 238 3.23 2.45 -13.06
CA TYR A 238 2.65 2.54 -11.72
C TYR A 238 1.16 2.11 -11.70
N SER A 239 0.89 0.93 -12.28
CA SER A 239 -0.45 0.44 -12.60
C SER A 239 -0.74 -0.88 -11.89
N LEU A 240 -1.74 -0.88 -11.01
CA LEU A 240 -2.21 -2.11 -10.37
C LEU A 240 -2.88 -3.05 -11.39
N ARG A 241 -3.50 -2.49 -12.42
CA ARG A 241 -4.10 -3.27 -13.51
C ARG A 241 -3.05 -4.07 -14.26
N GLN A 242 -1.95 -3.44 -14.65
CA GLN A 242 -0.84 -4.13 -15.31
C GLN A 242 -0.27 -5.21 -14.39
N LEU A 243 -0.01 -4.86 -13.14
CA LEU A 243 0.51 -5.79 -12.14
C LEU A 243 -0.34 -7.05 -12.01
N LEU A 244 -1.68 -6.91 -11.93
CA LEU A 244 -2.59 -8.05 -11.80
C LEU A 244 -2.88 -8.78 -13.12
N SER A 245 -2.61 -8.15 -14.27
CA SER A 245 -2.67 -8.79 -15.59
C SER A 245 -1.53 -9.81 -15.77
N ASP A 246 -0.34 -9.49 -15.25
CA ASP A 246 0.86 -10.33 -15.37
C ASP A 246 0.83 -11.55 -14.41
N VAL A 247 -0.14 -11.58 -13.50
CA VAL A 247 -0.30 -12.71 -12.56
C VAL A 247 -0.80 -13.95 -13.30
N PRO A 248 -0.10 -15.10 -13.19
CA PRO A 248 -0.49 -16.34 -13.84
C PRO A 248 -1.93 -16.78 -13.51
N GLY A 249 -2.60 -17.42 -14.47
CA GLY A 249 -4.00 -17.85 -14.33
C GLY A 249 -4.25 -18.89 -13.24
N ASN A 250 -3.23 -19.65 -12.84
CA ASN A 250 -3.30 -20.64 -11.75
C ASN A 250 -3.12 -20.03 -10.35
N VAL A 251 -2.79 -18.74 -10.25
CA VAL A 251 -2.65 -18.04 -8.96
C VAL A 251 -4.00 -17.50 -8.54
N ASP A 252 -4.44 -17.89 -7.36
CA ASP A 252 -5.74 -17.51 -6.79
C ASP A 252 -5.67 -16.17 -6.03
N MET A 253 -4.53 -15.90 -5.38
CA MET A 253 -4.35 -14.74 -4.52
C MET A 253 -2.95 -14.16 -4.61
N VAL A 254 -2.87 -12.83 -4.44
CA VAL A 254 -1.64 -12.08 -4.50
C VAL A 254 -1.49 -11.27 -3.22
N ILE A 255 -0.38 -11.46 -2.52
CA ILE A 255 -0.06 -10.80 -1.26
C ILE A 255 0.80 -9.56 -1.55
N PHE A 256 0.36 -8.43 -0.99
CA PHE A 256 1.09 -7.17 -0.91
C PHE A 256 1.67 -7.03 0.50
N PRO A 257 2.98 -7.20 0.70
CA PRO A 257 3.60 -6.92 1.99
C PRO A 257 3.35 -5.47 2.43
N ASN A 258 3.15 -5.23 3.72
CA ASN A 258 2.84 -3.89 4.20
C ASN A 258 4.09 -3.09 4.56
N TYR A 259 4.04 -1.80 4.26
CA TYR A 259 4.96 -0.79 4.76
C TYR A 259 4.19 0.13 5.70
N GLU A 260 4.67 0.32 6.93
CA GLU A 260 3.99 1.13 7.95
C GLU A 260 4.64 2.52 8.03
N SER A 261 3.84 3.58 8.03
CA SER A 261 4.32 4.96 8.10
C SER A 261 5.16 5.20 9.35
N SER A 262 6.25 5.94 9.20
CA SER A 262 6.99 6.54 10.31
C SER A 262 6.77 8.03 10.26
N VAL A 263 6.00 8.54 11.22
CA VAL A 263 5.59 9.95 11.26
C VAL A 263 6.76 10.80 11.71
N GLU A 264 7.16 11.76 10.88
CA GLU A 264 8.33 12.62 11.10
C GLU A 264 7.96 13.98 11.74
N ARG A 265 6.68 14.37 11.65
CA ARG A 265 6.14 15.66 12.12
C ARG A 265 4.74 15.46 12.68
N ASP A 266 4.33 16.31 13.62
CA ASP A 266 3.01 16.25 14.28
C ASP A 266 1.95 17.15 13.62
N ASP A 267 2.33 17.98 12.65
CA ASP A 267 1.48 18.96 11.97
C ASP A 267 0.85 18.47 10.66
N ILE A 268 0.85 17.16 10.41
CA ILE A 268 0.36 16.52 9.19
C ILE A 268 -1.15 16.78 8.97
N LYS A 269 -1.50 17.27 7.78
CA LYS A 269 -2.90 17.55 7.38
C LYS A 269 -3.37 16.59 6.29
N GLU A 270 -2.50 16.21 5.37
CA GLU A 270 -2.79 15.35 4.23
C GLU A 270 -1.81 14.16 4.22
N PRO A 271 -2.12 13.05 4.91
CA PRO A 271 -1.16 11.96 5.12
C PRO A 271 -0.59 11.38 3.84
N PHE A 272 -1.42 11.20 2.81
CA PHE A 272 -1.01 10.58 1.55
C PHE A 272 -0.04 11.43 0.70
N SER A 273 0.04 12.74 0.93
CA SER A 273 0.98 13.64 0.24
C SER A 273 2.15 14.04 1.12
N GLU A 274 1.97 14.10 2.45
CA GLU A 274 2.98 14.60 3.38
C GLU A 274 3.84 13.53 4.05
N VAL A 275 3.35 12.29 4.18
CA VAL A 275 4.10 11.19 4.81
C VAL A 275 4.89 10.43 3.75
N SER A 276 6.21 10.44 3.88
CA SER A 276 7.12 9.82 2.90
C SER A 276 7.99 8.69 3.48
N MET A 277 8.15 8.65 4.81
CA MET A 277 8.97 7.64 5.48
C MET A 277 8.15 6.42 5.92
N PHE A 278 8.63 5.23 5.56
CA PHE A 278 7.98 3.97 5.90
C PHE A 278 8.95 2.91 6.39
N LYS A 279 8.55 2.15 7.41
CA LYS A 279 9.19 0.88 7.77
C LYS A 279 8.75 -0.17 6.76
N LYS A 280 9.72 -0.80 6.09
CA LYS A 280 9.44 -1.86 5.12
C LYS A 280 9.19 -3.20 5.79
N ASN A 281 8.38 -4.04 5.14
CA ASN A 281 8.16 -5.42 5.54
C ASN A 281 9.48 -6.21 5.49
N TYR A 282 9.64 -7.18 6.40
CA TYR A 282 10.76 -8.12 6.40
C TYR A 282 10.94 -8.81 5.05
N ASP A 283 9.85 -9.12 4.34
CA ASP A 283 9.91 -9.75 3.02
C ASP A 283 10.66 -8.90 1.98
N HIS A 284 10.73 -7.58 2.16
CA HIS A 284 11.38 -6.64 1.24
C HIS A 284 12.67 -6.05 1.84
N LEU A 285 13.23 -6.69 2.86
CA LEU A 285 14.46 -6.26 3.51
C LEU A 285 15.51 -7.38 3.53
N PRO A 286 16.80 -7.05 3.35
CA PRO A 286 17.87 -7.99 3.66
C PRO A 286 17.78 -8.46 5.13
N LYS A 287 18.01 -9.75 5.36
CA LYS A 287 17.83 -10.35 6.69
C LYS A 287 18.72 -9.72 7.74
N ASP A 288 19.97 -9.47 7.39
CA ASP A 288 20.97 -8.81 8.23
C ASP A 288 20.54 -7.39 8.60
N VAL A 289 19.99 -6.62 7.65
CA VAL A 289 19.45 -5.28 7.91
C VAL A 289 18.26 -5.35 8.87
N TYR A 290 17.33 -6.27 8.67
CA TYR A 290 16.16 -6.38 9.54
C TYR A 290 16.55 -6.81 10.96
N PHE A 291 17.30 -7.91 11.12
CA PHE A 291 17.64 -8.42 12.44
C PHE A 291 18.67 -7.55 13.16
N GLY A 292 19.62 -6.96 12.42
CA GLY A 292 20.64 -6.07 12.99
C GLY A 292 20.04 -4.80 13.59
N ASN A 293 18.97 -4.26 12.99
CA ASN A 293 18.33 -3.03 13.43
C ASN A 293 17.02 -3.26 14.21
N TYR A 294 16.58 -4.51 14.42
CA TYR A 294 15.26 -4.83 14.98
C TYR A 294 15.00 -4.13 16.32
N LYS A 295 15.97 -4.20 17.24
CA LYS A 295 15.86 -3.60 18.59
C LYS A 295 15.70 -2.08 18.53
N GLU A 296 16.39 -1.42 17.61
CA GLU A 296 16.31 0.02 17.42
C GLU A 296 15.01 0.42 16.73
N ALA A 297 14.57 -0.34 15.73
CA ALA A 297 13.35 -0.10 14.97
C ALA A 297 12.08 -0.30 15.80
N THR A 298 12.10 -1.20 16.79
CA THR A 298 10.95 -1.44 17.68
C THR A 298 10.85 -0.46 18.83
N ARG A 299 11.97 0.11 19.30
CA ARG A 299 12.02 1.02 20.47
C ARG A 299 11.26 0.51 21.70
N GLY A 300 11.27 -0.80 21.92
CA GLY A 300 10.55 -1.45 23.02
C GLY A 300 9.10 -1.85 22.72
N ASN A 301 8.57 -1.55 21.53
CA ASN A 301 7.33 -2.15 21.05
C ASN A 301 7.52 -3.68 20.91
N PRO A 302 6.57 -4.52 21.35
CA PRO A 302 6.68 -5.97 21.25
C PRO A 302 6.79 -6.48 19.80
N ASN A 303 6.36 -5.68 18.82
CA ASN A 303 6.38 -6.02 17.40
C ASN A 303 7.16 -4.97 16.60
N TYR A 304 7.64 -5.36 15.40
CA TYR A 304 8.32 -4.43 14.48
C TYR A 304 7.40 -3.30 13.99
N PHE A 305 6.17 -3.68 13.65
CA PHE A 305 5.08 -2.76 13.31
C PHE A 305 4.16 -2.52 14.50
N LEU A 306 3.52 -1.36 14.55
CA LEU A 306 2.53 -1.01 15.57
C LEU A 306 1.22 -1.78 15.36
N THR A 307 0.86 -2.02 14.10
CA THR A 307 -0.40 -2.66 13.72
C THR A 307 -0.23 -4.11 13.29
N TYR A 308 -0.04 -4.35 11.98
CA TYR A 308 0.07 -5.68 11.41
C TYR A 308 1.32 -5.80 10.54
N GLY A 309 1.83 -7.02 10.38
CA GLY A 309 2.99 -7.32 9.52
C GLY A 309 2.69 -8.31 8.40
N ASN A 310 1.44 -8.75 8.28
CA ASN A 310 1.02 -9.75 7.31
C ASN A 310 0.63 -9.15 5.96
N GLY A 311 0.66 -7.84 5.73
CA GLY A 311 0.24 -7.28 4.43
C GLY A 311 -1.26 -7.41 4.12
N LYS A 312 -1.65 -6.98 2.92
CA LYS A 312 -3.01 -7.18 2.36
C LYS A 312 -2.95 -8.14 1.18
N SER A 313 -4.10 -8.63 0.71
CA SER A 313 -4.13 -9.45 -0.50
C SER A 313 -5.29 -9.12 -1.43
N ALA A 314 -5.01 -9.29 -2.72
CA ALA A 314 -6.02 -9.40 -3.76
C ALA A 314 -6.37 -10.87 -3.99
N ALA A 315 -7.63 -11.17 -4.27
CA ALA A 315 -8.07 -12.50 -4.67
C ALA A 315 -8.84 -12.46 -5.98
N ARG A 316 -8.68 -13.50 -6.79
CA ARG A 316 -9.52 -13.71 -7.97
C ARG A 316 -10.94 -14.02 -7.54
N ILE A 317 -11.91 -13.43 -8.23
CA ILE A 317 -13.31 -13.82 -8.06
C ILE A 317 -13.51 -15.21 -8.65
N GLN A 318 -13.88 -16.16 -7.80
CA GLN A 318 -14.12 -17.54 -8.17
C GLN A 318 -15.15 -18.17 -7.23
N ASP A 319 -15.60 -19.38 -7.57
CA ASP A 319 -16.51 -20.13 -6.71
C ASP A 319 -15.87 -20.47 -5.38
N HIS A 320 -16.70 -20.47 -4.34
CA HIS A 320 -16.29 -20.79 -2.97
C HIS A 320 -15.24 -19.85 -2.35
N LEU A 321 -14.92 -18.72 -2.98
CA LEU A 321 -14.13 -17.64 -2.37
C LEU A 321 -14.79 -17.19 -1.06
N ARG A 322 -13.95 -16.90 -0.06
CA ARG A 322 -14.37 -16.46 1.26
C ARG A 322 -13.39 -15.46 1.87
N PRO A 323 -13.83 -14.62 2.82
CA PRO A 323 -12.91 -13.83 3.63
C PRO A 323 -12.12 -14.72 4.60
N ASN A 324 -10.95 -14.23 5.02
CA ASN A 324 -10.12 -14.83 6.06
C ASN A 324 -9.55 -13.73 6.96
N GLY A 325 -10.46 -12.92 7.51
CA GLY A 325 -10.15 -11.64 8.15
C GLY A 325 -9.89 -10.53 7.14
N ALA A 326 -9.78 -9.30 7.62
CA ALA A 326 -9.64 -8.09 6.79
C ALA A 326 -8.38 -8.04 5.89
N HIS A 327 -7.43 -8.96 6.10
CA HIS A 327 -6.11 -8.92 5.44
C HIS A 327 -5.91 -10.04 4.42
N ARG A 328 -6.78 -11.04 4.40
CA ARG A 328 -6.64 -12.25 3.59
C ARG A 328 -7.98 -12.79 3.08
N TRP A 329 -7.88 -13.62 2.07
CA TRP A 329 -8.99 -14.41 1.55
C TRP A 329 -8.66 -15.90 1.68
N HIS A 330 -9.65 -16.75 1.43
CA HIS A 330 -9.47 -18.19 1.38
C HIS A 330 -10.54 -18.83 0.48
N ASN A 331 -10.55 -20.14 0.35
CA ASN A 331 -11.56 -20.86 -0.40
C ASN A 331 -12.10 -22.05 0.41
N TYR A 332 -13.40 -22.33 0.33
CA TYR A 332 -14.00 -23.45 1.08
C TYR A 332 -13.65 -24.83 0.53
N MET A 333 -13.27 -24.93 -0.74
CA MET A 333 -13.10 -26.21 -1.44
C MET A 333 -11.64 -26.55 -1.74
N LYS A 334 -10.73 -25.58 -1.63
CA LYS A 334 -9.30 -25.78 -1.91
C LYS A 334 -8.43 -24.84 -1.09
N THR A 335 -7.18 -25.23 -0.89
CA THR A 335 -6.13 -24.28 -0.48
C THR A 335 -5.82 -23.38 -1.67
N PRO A 336 -5.94 -22.05 -1.56
CA PRO A 336 -5.62 -21.16 -2.66
C PRO A 336 -4.14 -21.22 -3.02
N ASN A 337 -3.82 -21.07 -4.31
CA ASN A 337 -2.44 -20.84 -4.74
C ASN A 337 -2.09 -19.35 -4.57
N GLU A 338 -1.15 -19.06 -3.67
CA GLU A 338 -0.80 -17.69 -3.27
C GLU A 338 0.62 -17.34 -3.73
N ILE A 339 0.79 -16.14 -4.26
CA ILE A 339 2.12 -15.54 -4.48
C ILE A 339 2.27 -14.26 -3.66
N LYS A 340 3.50 -13.94 -3.29
CA LYS A 340 3.86 -12.68 -2.64
C LYS A 340 4.62 -11.82 -3.63
N LEU A 341 4.22 -10.55 -3.75
CA LEU A 341 4.88 -9.61 -4.65
C LEU A 341 6.15 -9.08 -3.99
N GLU A 342 7.22 -8.93 -4.77
CA GLU A 342 8.51 -8.38 -4.31
C GLU A 342 8.61 -6.87 -4.54
N GLU A 343 7.93 -6.37 -5.59
CA GLU A 343 8.04 -4.98 -6.03
C GLU A 343 6.72 -4.19 -5.85
N ALA A 344 5.78 -4.73 -5.07
CA ALA A 344 4.57 -4.02 -4.73
C ALA A 344 4.18 -4.23 -3.27
N ALA A 345 3.64 -3.19 -2.66
CA ALA A 345 3.32 -3.17 -1.24
C ALA A 345 1.96 -2.54 -0.99
N VAL A 346 1.48 -2.66 0.25
CA VAL A 346 0.44 -1.78 0.78
C VAL A 346 1.10 -0.80 1.74
N LEU A 347 0.93 0.50 1.50
CA LEU A 347 1.35 1.55 2.41
C LEU A 347 0.25 1.74 3.44
N HIS A 348 0.56 1.52 4.70
CA HIS A 348 -0.36 1.74 5.82
C HIS A 348 0.02 3.03 6.53
N TYR A 349 -0.88 4.01 6.48
CA TYR A 349 -0.74 5.31 7.12
C TYR A 349 -1.30 5.23 8.54
N THR A 350 -0.51 4.67 9.43
CA THR A 350 -0.91 4.42 10.81
C THR A 350 -0.58 5.62 11.71
N TYR A 351 -1.60 6.15 12.37
CA TYR A 351 -1.51 7.33 13.26
C TYR A 351 -0.77 8.55 12.67
N PRO A 352 -0.97 8.92 11.39
CA PRO A 352 -0.31 10.07 10.79
C PRO A 352 -0.72 11.40 11.42
N LYS A 353 -1.90 11.48 12.07
CA LYS A 353 -2.40 12.69 12.71
C LYS A 353 -2.64 12.47 14.19
N PHE A 354 -2.46 13.53 14.97
CA PHE A 354 -2.87 13.55 16.38
C PHE A 354 -4.36 13.20 16.58
N SER A 355 -5.23 13.60 15.64
CA SER A 355 -6.66 13.26 15.67
C SER A 355 -6.94 11.75 15.52
N ASP A 356 -6.01 10.98 14.97
CA ASP A 356 -6.19 9.53 14.81
C ASP A 356 -6.10 8.83 16.16
N LEU A 357 -5.28 9.37 17.07
CA LEU A 357 -5.20 8.93 18.45
C LEU A 357 -6.49 9.27 19.21
N THR A 358 -6.96 10.53 19.13
CA THR A 358 -8.13 10.97 19.90
C THR A 358 -9.45 10.38 19.39
N SER A 359 -9.60 10.20 18.06
CA SER A 359 -10.85 9.69 17.49
C SER A 359 -11.14 8.22 17.83
N ARG A 360 -10.15 7.47 18.33
CA ARG A 360 -10.34 6.09 18.80
C ARG A 360 -11.08 6.01 20.13
N ARG A 361 -10.88 7.00 21.01
CA ARG A 361 -11.62 7.12 22.28
C ARG A 361 -13.12 7.07 22.04
N ASP A 362 -13.59 7.79 21.02
CA ASP A 362 -15.01 7.99 20.76
C ASP A 362 -15.69 6.79 20.07
N ARG A 363 -14.90 5.79 19.63
CA ARG A 363 -15.41 4.61 18.91
C ARG A 363 -15.64 3.39 19.80
N CYS A 364 -15.21 3.44 21.07
CA CYS A 364 -15.17 2.27 21.94
C CYS A 364 -15.66 2.58 23.35
N GLY A 365 -16.68 1.85 23.82
CA GLY A 365 -17.27 2.04 25.15
C GLY A 365 -16.51 1.38 26.31
N CYS A 366 -15.22 1.08 26.14
CA CYS A 366 -14.43 0.37 27.14
C CYS A 366 -13.83 1.34 28.18
N LYS A 367 -13.62 0.84 29.39
CA LYS A 367 -12.95 1.62 30.44
C LYS A 367 -11.46 1.70 30.13
N PRO A 368 -10.80 2.85 30.36
CA PRO A 368 -9.37 3.01 30.09
C PRO A 368 -8.51 2.39 31.23
N THR A 369 -8.72 1.10 31.52
CA THR A 369 -7.91 0.33 32.48
C THR A 369 -7.19 -0.81 31.77
N LYS A 370 -6.03 -1.22 32.27
CA LYS A 370 -5.19 -2.27 31.65
C LYS A 370 -5.93 -3.59 31.48
N GLU A 371 -6.88 -3.89 32.35
CA GLU A 371 -7.69 -5.11 32.33
C GLU A 371 -8.83 -5.00 31.33
N ASP A 372 -9.56 -3.87 31.32
CA ASP A 372 -10.76 -3.73 30.50
C ASP A 372 -10.42 -3.60 29.02
N VAL A 373 -9.34 -2.89 28.66
CA VAL A 373 -8.95 -2.72 27.25
C VAL A 373 -8.54 -4.03 26.56
N LYS A 374 -8.14 -5.07 27.32
CA LYS A 374 -7.79 -6.38 26.76
C LYS A 374 -8.98 -7.09 26.10
N ARG A 375 -10.22 -6.79 26.51
CA ARG A 375 -11.41 -7.36 25.88
C ARG A 375 -11.83 -6.61 24.60
N CYS A 376 -11.25 -5.43 24.36
CA CYS A 376 -11.68 -4.50 23.30
C CYS A 376 -10.66 -4.35 22.16
N PHE A 377 -9.37 -4.52 22.47
CA PHE A 377 -8.28 -4.34 21.52
C PHE A 377 -7.36 -5.57 21.47
N MET A 378 -7.06 -6.00 20.24
CA MET A 378 -6.18 -7.13 19.98
C MET A 378 -4.71 -6.78 20.25
N LEU A 379 -4.29 -5.59 19.83
CA LEU A 379 -2.90 -5.15 19.87
C LEU A 379 -2.58 -4.40 21.15
N GLU A 380 -1.37 -4.57 21.66
CA GLU A 380 -0.89 -3.85 22.84
C GLU A 380 -0.78 -2.35 22.60
N PHE A 381 -0.30 -1.95 21.41
CA PHE A 381 -0.23 -0.54 21.03
C PHE A 381 -1.62 0.11 21.04
N ASP A 382 -2.63 -0.55 20.45
CA ASP A 382 -4.01 -0.03 20.44
C ASP A 382 -4.58 0.17 21.85
N ARG A 383 -4.22 -0.71 22.80
CA ARG A 383 -4.61 -0.59 24.21
C ARG A 383 -3.95 0.64 24.85
N ALA A 384 -2.65 0.81 24.64
CA ALA A 384 -1.90 1.96 25.16
C ALA A 384 -2.41 3.26 24.56
N ALA A 385 -2.61 3.31 23.24
CA ALA A 385 -3.17 4.42 22.50
C ALA A 385 -4.57 4.80 23.02
N PHE A 386 -5.44 3.83 23.30
CA PHE A 386 -6.76 4.10 23.87
C PHE A 386 -6.68 4.68 25.29
N ILE A 387 -5.81 4.13 26.14
CA ILE A 387 -5.65 4.61 27.53
C ILE A 387 -5.12 6.05 27.51
N ILE A 388 -4.02 6.32 26.81
CA ILE A 388 -3.42 7.66 26.78
C ILE A 388 -4.42 8.68 26.21
N ALA A 389 -5.14 8.35 25.13
CA ALA A 389 -6.18 9.19 24.55
C ALA A 389 -7.36 9.48 25.48
N SER A 390 -7.59 8.62 26.48
CA SER A 390 -8.72 8.71 27.40
C SER A 390 -8.37 9.36 28.74
N THR A 391 -7.11 9.31 29.16
CA THR A 391 -6.71 9.72 30.52
C THR A 391 -5.69 10.86 30.58
N ALA A 392 -4.94 11.08 29.51
CA ALA A 392 -3.83 12.03 29.52
C ALA A 392 -4.24 13.42 28.98
N THR A 393 -3.46 14.42 29.35
CA THR A 393 -3.50 15.77 28.78
C THR A 393 -3.00 15.78 27.33
N GLN A 394 -3.21 16.87 26.62
CA GLN A 394 -2.74 17.00 25.24
C GLN A 394 -1.20 16.96 25.16
N GLU A 395 -0.52 17.61 26.09
CA GLU A 395 0.94 17.62 26.17
C GLU A 395 1.50 16.22 26.42
N GLU A 396 0.88 15.47 27.34
CA GLU A 396 1.28 14.08 27.62
C GLU A 396 1.03 13.15 26.42
N MET A 397 -0.08 13.34 25.69
CA MET A 397 -0.34 12.59 24.45
C MET A 397 0.70 12.89 23.37
N LEU A 398 1.09 14.16 23.19
CA LEU A 398 2.11 14.56 22.22
C LEU A 398 3.50 14.01 22.56
N GLN A 399 3.82 13.85 23.85
CA GLN A 399 5.08 13.23 24.27
C GLN A 399 5.08 11.71 24.12
N TRP A 400 3.90 11.08 24.14
CA TRP A 400 3.75 9.63 24.01
C TRP A 400 3.77 9.16 22.54
N LEU A 401 3.14 9.93 21.65
CA LEU A 401 3.08 9.68 20.21
C LEU A 401 4.46 9.85 19.57
#